data_AF-A0A356KZ56-F1
#
_entry.id   AF-A0A356KZ56-F1
#
_cell.length_a   1.000
_cell.length_b   1.000
_cell.length_c   1.000
_cell.angle_alpha   90.00
_cell.angle_beta   90.00
_cell.angle_gamma   90.00
#
_symmetry.space_group_name_H-M   'P 1'
#
loop_
_entity.id
_entity.type
_entity.pdbx_description
1 polymer ?
#
loop_
_entity_poly.entity_id
_entity_poly.type
_entity_poly.pdbx_seq_one_letter_code
_entity_poly.pdbx_strand_id
1 'polypeptide(L)'
;VELNAPIRIEKDAANHCTGLIVKPQIPGAVKGGRPSPKNSTKDEVLLPADRVLVAIGQGIESGKFGEFGLPVQQGRISAFDTSDIAGNEGIFAGGDCVTGPATVIRAIAAGKVAAANIDEFLGFNHEITTDVVLPPIRFDDHKPLGRVNMVERPAEERKHDFKLMECPMTEEEALQESSRCLHCDHFGYGILKGGRDSKW
;
A
#
# COMPACT_ATOMS: atom_id res chain seq x y z
N VAL A 1 16.60 12.51 7.88
CA VAL A 1 15.99 11.28 8.43
C VAL A 1 17.11 10.46 9.06
N GLU A 2 17.04 10.23 10.36
CA GLU A 2 17.97 9.32 11.04
C GLU A 2 17.58 7.87 10.70
N LEU A 3 18.57 7.04 10.35
CA LEU A 3 18.34 5.62 10.05
C LEU A 3 18.66 4.80 11.29
N ASN A 4 17.65 4.11 11.81
CA ASN A 4 17.77 3.28 13.01
C ASN A 4 17.03 1.96 12.77
N ALA A 5 17.65 0.83 13.11
CA ALA A 5 16.99 -0.48 13.11
C ALA A 5 16.56 -0.86 14.53
N PRO A 6 15.31 -1.29 14.75
CA PRO A 6 14.86 -1.78 16.05
C PRO A 6 15.58 -3.08 16.42
N ILE A 7 16.09 -3.18 17.65
CA ILE A 7 16.77 -4.38 18.17
C ILE A 7 15.90 -5.09 19.19
N ARG A 8 15.40 -4.37 20.21
CA ARG A 8 14.53 -4.92 21.25
C ARG A 8 13.73 -3.83 21.96
N ILE A 9 12.59 -4.23 22.53
CA ILE A 9 11.83 -3.40 23.46
C ILE A 9 12.46 -3.56 24.85
N GLU A 10 12.92 -2.46 25.42
CA GLU A 10 13.45 -2.41 26.78
C GLU A 10 12.29 -2.41 27.78
N LYS A 11 12.42 -3.16 28.88
CA LYS A 11 11.38 -3.30 29.88
C LYS A 11 11.94 -3.18 31.29
N ASP A 12 11.13 -2.68 32.21
CA ASP A 12 11.46 -2.67 33.64
C ASP A 12 11.26 -4.05 34.30
N ALA A 13 11.57 -4.14 35.60
CA ALA A 13 11.38 -5.35 36.39
C ALA A 13 9.91 -5.79 36.52
N ALA A 14 8.95 -4.89 36.26
CA ALA A 14 7.52 -5.16 36.24
C ALA A 14 6.98 -5.46 34.83
N ASN A 15 7.88 -5.63 33.84
CA ASN A 15 7.56 -5.94 32.44
C ASN A 15 6.83 -4.81 31.68
N HIS A 16 6.93 -3.56 32.15
CA HIS A 16 6.46 -2.38 31.41
C HIS A 16 7.53 -1.89 30.42
N CYS A 17 7.08 -1.37 29.27
CA CYS A 17 7.97 -0.78 28.28
C CYS A 17 8.63 0.49 28.83
N THR A 18 9.96 0.58 28.72
CA THR A 18 10.74 1.77 29.10
C THR A 18 11.43 2.41 27.89
N GLY A 19 11.48 1.71 26.75
CA GLY A 19 11.89 2.29 25.49
C GLY A 19 12.17 1.26 24.40
N LEU A 20 12.72 1.74 23.30
CA LEU A 20 13.14 0.92 22.17
C LEU A 20 14.65 1.05 21.99
N ILE A 21 15.37 -0.06 22.11
CA ILE A 21 16.79 -0.11 21.76
C ILE A 21 16.92 -0.21 20.25
N VAL A 22 17.69 0.70 19.67
CA VAL A 22 17.93 0.77 18.23
C VAL A 22 19.42 0.74 17.89
N LYS A 23 19.75 0.21 16.71
CA LYS A 23 21.10 0.28 16.13
C LYS A 23 21.13 1.35 15.03
N PRO A 24 21.95 2.40 15.15
CA PRO A 24 22.11 3.39 14.10
C PRO A 24 22.65 2.75 12.81
N GLN A 25 22.08 3.15 11.67
CA GLN A 25 22.41 2.63 10.34
C GLN A 25 22.92 3.73 9.41
N ILE A 26 23.59 3.31 8.33
CA ILE A 26 24.05 4.15 7.22
C ILE A 26 23.49 3.61 5.89
N PRO A 27 23.29 4.47 4.87
CA PRO A 27 22.96 4.01 3.53
C PRO A 27 24.07 3.09 2.99
N GLY A 28 23.71 1.89 2.55
CA GLY A 28 24.62 0.97 1.87
C GLY A 28 24.44 1.00 0.35
N ALA A 29 25.06 0.01 -0.32
CA ALA A 29 24.98 -0.14 -1.77
C ALA A 29 23.53 -0.29 -2.26
N VAL A 30 23.27 0.18 -3.48
CA VAL A 30 21.98 0.02 -4.15
C VAL A 30 21.78 -1.45 -4.53
N LYS A 31 20.66 -2.02 -4.09
CA LYS A 31 20.19 -3.36 -4.48
C LYS A 31 18.72 -3.26 -4.87
N GLY A 32 18.35 -3.82 -6.02
CA GLY A 32 16.96 -3.76 -6.51
C GLY A 32 16.44 -2.34 -6.73
N GLY A 33 17.32 -1.40 -7.12
CA GLY A 33 16.96 0.00 -7.40
C GLY A 33 16.87 0.92 -6.17
N ARG A 34 17.07 0.39 -4.94
CA ARG A 34 17.06 1.20 -3.71
C ARG A 34 18.34 1.01 -2.87
N PRO A 35 18.87 2.05 -2.20
CA PRO A 35 19.94 1.88 -1.21
C PRO A 35 19.52 0.94 -0.08
N SER A 36 20.32 -0.09 0.20
CA SER A 36 20.08 -1.03 1.31
C SER A 36 20.77 -0.51 2.57
N PRO A 37 20.05 -0.21 3.67
CA PRO A 37 20.67 0.21 4.93
C PRO A 37 21.62 -0.85 5.48
N LYS A 38 22.68 -0.41 6.17
CA LYS A 38 23.61 -1.27 6.91
C LYS A 38 23.86 -0.69 8.29
N ASN A 39 24.09 -1.56 9.28
CA ASN A 39 24.46 -1.12 10.62
C ASN A 39 25.74 -0.28 10.58
N SER A 40 25.71 0.84 11.30
CA SER A 40 26.89 1.66 11.52
C SER A 40 27.77 1.06 12.62
N THR A 41 28.96 1.63 12.79
CA THR A 41 29.85 1.29 13.91
C THR A 41 29.41 1.89 15.23
N LYS A 42 28.43 2.80 15.25
CA LYS A 42 27.92 3.42 16.48
C LYS A 42 27.20 2.38 17.33
N ASP A 43 27.30 2.52 18.65
CA ASP A 43 26.65 1.62 19.60
C ASP A 43 25.12 1.70 19.55
N GLU A 44 24.48 0.73 20.18
CA GLU A 44 23.03 0.75 20.37
C GLU A 44 22.61 1.94 21.23
N VAL A 45 21.47 2.54 20.90
CA VAL A 45 20.93 3.70 21.59
C VAL A 45 19.55 3.36 22.12
N LEU A 46 19.27 3.75 23.37
CA LEU A 46 17.93 3.70 23.92
C LEU A 46 17.15 4.92 23.46
N LEU A 47 15.99 4.68 22.82
CA LEU A 47 14.96 5.69 22.61
C LEU A 47 13.91 5.54 23.71
N PRO A 48 13.88 6.43 24.73
CA PRO A 48 12.94 6.31 25.84
C PRO A 48 11.50 6.42 25.35
N ALA A 49 10.66 5.47 25.76
CA ALA A 49 9.24 5.44 25.41
C ALA A 49 8.45 4.51 26.33
N ASP A 50 7.29 4.96 26.79
CA ASP A 50 6.38 4.13 27.59
C ASP A 50 5.54 3.17 26.73
N ARG A 51 5.46 3.44 25.42
CA ARG A 51 4.67 2.68 24.45
C ARG A 51 5.38 2.59 23.11
N VAL A 52 5.39 1.40 22.51
CA VAL A 52 5.92 1.15 21.17
C VAL A 52 4.79 0.63 20.29
N LEU A 53 4.46 1.36 19.23
CA LEU A 53 3.48 0.96 18.23
C LEU A 53 4.21 0.31 17.05
N VAL A 54 3.98 -0.98 16.84
CA VAL A 54 4.59 -1.72 15.72
C VAL A 54 3.74 -1.51 14.47
N ALA A 55 4.25 -0.70 13.54
CA ALA A 55 3.59 -0.37 12.27
C ALA A 55 4.44 -0.78 11.06
N ILE A 56 4.99 -2.01 11.08
CA ILE A 56 5.89 -2.54 10.04
C ILE A 56 5.16 -3.16 8.83
N GLY A 57 3.83 -2.98 8.77
CA GLY A 57 2.97 -3.59 7.77
C GLY A 57 2.25 -4.83 8.31
N GLN A 58 1.73 -5.64 7.38
CA GLN A 58 0.93 -6.82 7.66
C GLN A 58 1.47 -8.03 6.90
N GLY A 59 1.40 -9.20 7.52
CA GLY A 59 1.66 -10.49 6.88
C GLY A 59 0.35 -11.21 6.55
N ILE A 60 0.41 -12.20 5.66
CA ILE A 60 -0.74 -13.05 5.32
C ILE A 60 -0.57 -14.39 6.02
N GLU A 61 -1.55 -14.78 6.82
CA GLU A 61 -1.61 -16.08 7.48
C GLU A 61 -2.05 -17.17 6.49
N SER A 62 -1.15 -17.56 5.59
CA SER A 62 -1.43 -18.53 4.51
C SER A 62 -1.12 -19.99 4.86
N GLY A 63 -0.51 -20.25 6.02
CA GLY A 63 0.00 -21.59 6.38
C GLY A 63 -1.06 -22.68 6.35
N LYS A 64 -2.27 -22.40 6.87
CA LYS A 64 -3.38 -23.37 6.86
C LYS A 64 -3.83 -23.73 5.45
N PHE A 65 -3.86 -22.77 4.53
CA PHE A 65 -4.20 -23.03 3.13
C PHE A 65 -3.18 -23.97 2.48
N GLY A 66 -1.89 -23.79 2.82
CA GLY A 66 -0.83 -24.71 2.42
C GLY A 66 -1.03 -26.14 2.95
N GLU A 67 -1.44 -26.29 4.22
CA GLU A 67 -1.77 -27.60 4.80
C GLU A 67 -2.92 -28.31 4.05
N PHE A 68 -3.86 -27.54 3.47
CA PHE A 68 -4.95 -28.05 2.64
C PHE A 68 -4.60 -28.22 1.16
N GLY A 69 -3.34 -28.04 0.76
CA GLY A 69 -2.87 -28.32 -0.60
C GLY A 69 -2.88 -27.11 -1.55
N LEU A 70 -3.14 -25.90 -1.06
CA LEU A 70 -3.00 -24.69 -1.87
C LEU A 70 -1.53 -24.29 -1.98
N PRO A 71 -1.04 -23.96 -3.19
CA PRO A 71 0.33 -23.51 -3.38
C PRO A 71 0.55 -22.16 -2.70
N VAL A 72 1.54 -22.11 -1.81
CA VAL A 72 1.94 -20.89 -1.09
C VAL A 72 3.38 -20.54 -1.44
N GLN A 73 3.61 -19.31 -1.88
CA GLN A 73 4.94 -18.79 -2.19
C GLN A 73 5.18 -17.49 -1.41
N GLN A 74 6.28 -17.45 -0.63
CA GLN A 74 6.63 -16.27 0.19
C GLN A 74 5.49 -15.80 1.12
N GLY A 75 4.74 -16.75 1.70
CA GLY A 75 3.62 -16.44 2.59
C GLY A 75 2.35 -15.96 1.88
N ARG A 76 2.26 -16.05 0.55
CA ARG A 76 1.10 -15.65 -0.27
C ARG A 76 0.55 -16.84 -1.04
N ILE A 77 -0.76 -16.84 -1.31
CA ILE A 77 -1.37 -17.84 -2.19
C ILE A 77 -0.86 -17.59 -3.62
N SER A 78 -0.36 -18.65 -4.25
CA SER A 78 0.12 -18.60 -5.63
C SER A 78 -1.03 -18.83 -6.59
N ALA A 79 -1.61 -17.75 -7.11
CA ALA A 79 -2.61 -17.78 -8.17
C ALA A 79 -2.03 -17.25 -9.49
N PHE A 80 -2.61 -17.67 -10.61
CA PHE A 80 -2.30 -17.11 -11.93
C PHE A 80 -2.89 -15.70 -12.09
N ASP A 81 -2.53 -15.02 -13.19
CA ASP A 81 -3.11 -13.71 -13.52
C ASP A 81 -4.62 -13.78 -13.77
N THR A 82 -5.15 -14.96 -14.09
CA THR A 82 -6.58 -15.33 -14.21
C THR A 82 -7.24 -15.66 -12.86
N SER A 83 -6.51 -15.50 -11.75
CA SER A 83 -6.92 -15.77 -10.37
C SER A 83 -7.14 -17.24 -9.99
N ASP A 84 -7.14 -18.17 -10.95
CA ASP A 84 -7.19 -19.60 -10.68
C ASP A 84 -5.87 -20.12 -10.09
N ILE A 85 -5.96 -21.25 -9.40
CA ILE A 85 -4.85 -21.83 -8.65
C ILE A 85 -4.43 -23.16 -9.27
N ALA A 86 -3.13 -23.27 -9.59
CA ALA A 86 -2.55 -24.48 -10.17
C ALA A 86 -2.90 -25.74 -9.34
N GLY A 87 -3.45 -26.75 -10.01
CA GLY A 87 -3.81 -28.03 -9.40
C GLY A 87 -5.03 -28.00 -8.46
N ASN A 88 -5.76 -26.89 -8.40
CA ASN A 88 -6.92 -26.69 -7.52
C ASN A 88 -8.08 -26.08 -8.31
N GLU A 89 -8.76 -26.90 -9.12
CA GLU A 89 -9.90 -26.47 -9.94
C GLU A 89 -11.05 -25.93 -9.10
N GLY A 90 -11.68 -24.86 -9.58
CA GLY A 90 -12.78 -24.18 -8.89
C GLY A 90 -12.36 -23.30 -7.71
N ILE A 91 -11.06 -23.19 -7.41
CA ILE A 91 -10.54 -22.28 -6.38
C ILE A 91 -9.85 -21.09 -7.04
N PHE A 92 -10.24 -19.89 -6.63
CA PHE A 92 -9.70 -18.63 -7.12
C PHE A 92 -9.21 -17.78 -5.95
N ALA A 93 -8.16 -17.00 -6.18
CA ALA A 93 -7.63 -16.05 -5.20
C ALA A 93 -7.20 -14.74 -5.88
N GLY A 94 -7.41 -13.62 -5.18
CA GLY A 94 -7.05 -12.30 -5.65
C GLY A 94 -6.88 -11.30 -4.50
N GLY A 95 -6.27 -10.16 -4.80
CA GLY A 95 -5.99 -9.11 -3.82
C GLY A 95 -4.76 -9.40 -2.97
N ASP A 96 -4.72 -8.84 -1.76
CA ASP A 96 -3.53 -8.85 -0.91
C ASP A 96 -3.04 -10.27 -0.60
N CYS A 97 -3.92 -11.27 -0.48
CA CYS A 97 -3.52 -12.66 -0.22
C CYS A 97 -2.65 -13.27 -1.34
N VAL A 98 -2.70 -12.71 -2.56
CA VAL A 98 -1.87 -13.10 -3.71
C VAL A 98 -0.72 -12.12 -3.93
N THR A 99 -0.97 -10.81 -3.90
CA THR A 99 0.05 -9.80 -4.24
C THR A 99 0.91 -9.35 -3.07
N GLY A 100 0.48 -9.61 -1.83
CA GLY A 100 0.93 -8.87 -0.66
C GLY A 100 0.22 -7.50 -0.57
N PRO A 101 0.44 -6.74 0.53
CA PRO A 101 -0.22 -5.46 0.76
C PRO A 101 -0.05 -4.50 -0.43
N ALA A 102 -1.15 -4.18 -1.08
CA ALA A 102 -1.18 -3.33 -2.26
C ALA A 102 -2.18 -2.17 -2.09
N THR A 103 -2.45 -1.43 -3.17
CA THR A 103 -3.48 -0.40 -3.17
C THR A 103 -4.86 -1.05 -3.30
N VAL A 104 -5.89 -0.42 -2.73
CA VAL A 104 -7.29 -0.85 -2.82
C VAL A 104 -7.71 -1.09 -4.28
N ILE A 105 -7.25 -0.24 -5.21
CA ILE A 105 -7.57 -0.36 -6.65
C ILE A 105 -7.04 -1.68 -7.24
N ARG A 106 -5.85 -2.15 -6.82
CA ARG A 106 -5.30 -3.43 -7.30
C ARG A 106 -6.10 -4.61 -6.75
N ALA A 107 -6.56 -4.53 -5.50
CA ALA A 107 -7.42 -5.56 -4.92
C ALA A 107 -8.77 -5.64 -5.65
N ILE A 108 -9.38 -4.49 -5.96
CA ILE A 108 -10.62 -4.42 -6.76
C ILE A 108 -10.40 -5.03 -8.15
N ALA A 109 -9.30 -4.69 -8.82
CA ALA A 109 -8.98 -5.24 -10.13
C ALA A 109 -8.83 -6.76 -10.10
N ALA A 110 -8.13 -7.31 -9.11
CA ALA A 110 -8.01 -8.76 -8.91
C ALA A 110 -9.37 -9.41 -8.64
N GLY A 111 -10.24 -8.76 -7.85
CA GLY A 111 -11.61 -9.22 -7.61
C GLY A 111 -12.44 -9.29 -8.89
N LYS A 112 -12.32 -8.32 -9.80
CA LYS A 112 -13.00 -8.34 -11.11
C LYS A 112 -12.54 -9.51 -11.96
N VAL A 113 -11.23 -9.75 -12.02
CA VAL A 113 -10.68 -10.89 -12.76
C VAL A 113 -11.17 -12.22 -12.18
N ALA A 114 -11.12 -12.38 -10.86
CA ALA A 114 -11.62 -13.58 -10.20
C ALA A 114 -13.12 -13.79 -10.49
N ALA A 115 -13.94 -12.74 -10.41
CA ALA A 115 -15.37 -12.82 -10.68
C ALA A 115 -15.66 -13.28 -12.12
N ALA A 116 -15.00 -12.71 -13.12
CA ALA A 116 -15.18 -13.09 -14.52
C ALA A 116 -14.78 -14.56 -14.78
N ASN A 117 -13.66 -15.01 -14.21
CA ASN A 117 -13.19 -16.39 -14.41
C ASN A 117 -14.03 -17.41 -13.60
N ILE A 118 -14.58 -17.02 -12.44
CA ILE A 118 -15.56 -17.83 -11.71
C ILE A 118 -16.85 -17.98 -12.54
N ASP A 119 -17.32 -16.89 -13.14
CA ASP A 119 -18.53 -16.90 -13.97
C ASP A 119 -18.36 -17.84 -15.17
N GLU A 120 -17.25 -17.71 -15.89
CA GLU A 120 -16.89 -18.60 -17.01
C GLU A 120 -16.72 -20.06 -16.57
N PHE A 121 -16.05 -20.30 -15.43
CA PHE A 121 -15.88 -21.65 -14.87
C PHE A 121 -17.21 -22.32 -14.54
N LEU A 122 -18.21 -21.55 -14.10
CA LEU A 122 -19.56 -22.03 -13.85
C LEU A 122 -20.41 -22.19 -15.13
N GLY A 123 -19.84 -21.89 -16.30
CA GLY A 123 -20.49 -22.01 -17.60
C GLY A 123 -21.35 -20.80 -17.98
N PHE A 124 -21.18 -19.68 -17.30
CA PHE A 124 -21.85 -18.42 -17.61
C PHE A 124 -20.92 -17.47 -18.40
N ASN A 125 -21.50 -16.37 -18.88
CA ASN A 125 -20.77 -15.28 -19.53
C ASN A 125 -21.54 -13.98 -19.32
N HIS A 126 -21.77 -13.63 -18.06
CA HIS A 126 -22.48 -12.42 -17.67
C HIS A 126 -21.60 -11.20 -17.96
N GLU A 127 -22.08 -10.30 -18.82
CA GLU A 127 -21.42 -9.02 -19.06
C GLU A 127 -21.66 -8.06 -17.89
N ILE A 128 -20.58 -7.54 -17.29
CA ILE A 128 -20.69 -6.46 -16.30
C ILE A 128 -20.74 -5.15 -17.07
N THR A 129 -21.89 -4.48 -17.02
CA THR A 129 -22.09 -3.17 -17.66
C THR A 129 -22.20 -2.06 -16.62
N THR A 130 -21.83 -0.84 -17.04
CA THR A 130 -22.00 0.36 -16.23
C THR A 130 -22.68 1.45 -17.06
N ASP A 131 -23.74 2.03 -16.52
CA ASP A 131 -24.45 3.16 -17.13
C ASP A 131 -23.72 4.50 -16.89
N VAL A 132 -22.53 4.46 -16.31
CA VAL A 132 -21.72 5.65 -16.05
C VAL A 132 -21.16 6.19 -17.36
N VAL A 133 -21.76 7.29 -17.83
CA VAL A 133 -21.25 8.05 -18.95
C VAL A 133 -20.04 8.87 -18.48
N LEU A 134 -18.85 8.49 -18.96
CA LEU A 134 -17.63 9.24 -18.69
C LEU A 134 -17.48 10.39 -19.70
N PRO A 135 -17.15 11.61 -19.28
CA PRO A 135 -16.87 12.71 -20.20
C PRO A 135 -15.60 12.43 -21.04
N PRO A 136 -15.50 13.01 -22.25
CA PRO A 136 -14.29 12.90 -23.06
C PRO A 136 -13.08 13.51 -22.34
N ILE A 137 -11.88 12.96 -22.57
CA ILE A 137 -10.63 13.55 -22.04
C ILE A 137 -10.49 14.93 -22.65
N ARG A 138 -10.26 15.92 -21.81
CA ARG A 138 -9.83 17.25 -22.23
C ARG A 138 -8.40 17.45 -21.73
N PHE A 139 -7.57 17.95 -22.63
CA PHE A 139 -6.15 18.23 -22.34
C PHE A 139 -5.90 19.74 -22.20
N ASP A 140 -6.93 20.54 -22.46
CA ASP A 140 -6.92 22.00 -22.49
C ASP A 140 -7.68 22.63 -21.31
N ASP A 141 -8.28 21.79 -20.45
CA ASP A 141 -9.17 22.21 -19.35
C ASP A 141 -8.42 22.53 -18.05
N HIS A 142 -7.17 22.07 -17.91
CA HIS A 142 -6.36 22.32 -16.72
C HIS A 142 -4.97 22.85 -17.06
N LYS A 143 -4.60 23.95 -16.41
CA LYS A 143 -3.22 24.45 -16.40
C LYS A 143 -2.39 23.59 -15.45
N PRO A 144 -1.22 23.08 -15.86
CA PRO A 144 -0.32 22.38 -14.95
C PRO A 144 0.07 23.27 -13.76
N LEU A 145 -0.17 22.79 -12.55
CA LEU A 145 0.13 23.48 -11.30
C LEU A 145 1.00 22.59 -10.41
N GLY A 146 1.84 23.22 -9.60
CA GLY A 146 2.63 22.51 -8.59
C GLY A 146 1.73 21.93 -7.50
N ARG A 147 2.19 20.84 -6.87
CA ARG A 147 1.53 20.27 -5.69
C ARG A 147 1.62 21.27 -4.53
N VAL A 148 0.51 21.50 -3.82
CA VAL A 148 0.56 22.18 -2.53
C VAL A 148 1.17 21.23 -1.50
N ASN A 149 2.27 21.64 -0.88
CA ASN A 149 2.88 20.87 0.20
C ASN A 149 2.23 21.27 1.52
N MET A 150 1.68 20.28 2.23
CA MET A 150 1.14 20.48 3.56
C MET A 150 2.25 20.93 4.52
N VAL A 151 1.92 21.89 5.37
CA VAL A 151 2.81 22.31 6.47
C VAL A 151 2.53 21.42 7.67
N GLU A 152 3.58 20.93 8.33
CA GLU A 152 3.45 20.18 9.58
C GLU A 152 3.68 21.11 10.77
N ARG A 153 2.95 20.88 11.86
CA ARG A 153 3.23 21.53 13.13
C ARG A 153 4.62 21.15 13.66
N PRO A 154 5.33 22.08 14.33
CA PRO A 154 6.61 21.77 14.95
C PRO A 154 6.52 20.54 15.87
N ALA A 155 7.52 19.66 15.77
CA ALA A 155 7.58 18.43 16.56
C ALA A 155 7.50 18.68 18.08
N GLU A 156 8.06 19.81 18.53
CA GLU A 156 8.05 20.24 19.93
C GLU A 156 6.67 20.63 20.45
N GLU A 157 5.76 21.07 19.59
CA GLU A 157 4.38 21.38 19.97
C GLU A 157 3.50 20.13 19.94
N ARG A 158 3.56 19.37 18.82
CA ARG A 158 2.66 18.23 18.60
C ARG A 158 2.92 17.03 19.52
N LYS A 159 4.06 16.98 20.21
CA LYS A 159 4.32 15.93 21.21
C LYS A 159 3.49 16.09 22.50
N HIS A 160 2.81 17.23 22.67
CA HIS A 160 2.03 17.55 23.86
C HIS A 160 0.52 17.44 23.68
N ASP A 161 0.03 17.12 22.48
CA ASP A 161 -1.41 16.98 22.20
C ASP A 161 -1.68 15.94 21.09
N PHE A 162 -2.96 15.62 20.90
CA PHE A 162 -3.44 14.75 19.81
C PHE A 162 -4.18 15.55 18.73
N LYS A 163 -3.86 16.84 18.57
CA LYS A 163 -4.45 17.64 17.49
C LYS A 163 -3.78 17.26 16.16
N LEU A 164 -4.41 17.64 15.05
CA LEU A 164 -3.87 17.37 13.71
C LEU A 164 -2.42 17.82 13.59
N MET A 165 -1.57 16.94 13.07
CA MET A 165 -0.15 17.21 12.81
C MET A 165 0.02 18.03 11.52
N GLU A 166 -0.70 17.65 10.48
CA GLU A 166 -0.74 18.37 9.21
C GLU A 166 -1.70 19.56 9.34
N CYS A 167 -1.19 20.75 9.07
CA CYS A 167 -1.99 21.97 9.02
C CYS A 167 -2.90 21.91 7.79
N PRO A 168 -4.22 22.15 7.93
CA PRO A 168 -5.12 22.12 6.78
C PRO A 168 -4.70 23.16 5.73
N MET A 169 -4.96 22.84 4.47
CA MET A 169 -4.83 23.80 3.38
C MET A 169 -5.74 25.00 3.65
N THR A 170 -5.27 26.18 3.26
CA THR A 170 -6.15 27.33 3.05
C THR A 170 -7.17 27.01 1.95
N GLU A 171 -8.26 27.79 1.89
CA GLU A 171 -9.26 27.63 0.82
C GLU A 171 -8.63 27.78 -0.57
N GLU A 172 -7.71 28.74 -0.75
CA GLU A 172 -6.98 28.96 -2.01
C GLU A 172 -6.11 27.75 -2.39
N GLU A 173 -5.35 27.22 -1.43
CA GLU A 173 -4.53 26.03 -1.63
C GLU A 173 -5.36 24.78 -1.94
N ALA A 174 -6.48 24.59 -1.25
CA ALA A 174 -7.38 23.47 -1.48
C ALA A 174 -8.04 23.54 -2.86
N LEU A 175 -8.46 24.75 -3.30
CA LEU A 175 -8.98 24.99 -4.64
C LEU A 175 -7.91 24.72 -5.70
N GLN A 176 -6.66 25.13 -5.47
CA GLN A 176 -5.56 24.86 -6.39
C GLN A 176 -5.27 23.37 -6.51
N GLU A 177 -5.11 22.65 -5.38
CA GLU A 177 -4.77 21.23 -5.39
C GLU A 177 -5.91 20.38 -5.96
N SER A 178 -7.17 20.71 -5.68
CA SER A 178 -8.32 20.03 -6.28
C SER A 178 -8.49 20.32 -7.78
N SER A 179 -8.09 21.50 -8.23
CA SER A 179 -8.06 21.86 -9.66
C SER A 179 -6.87 21.28 -10.41
N ARG A 180 -5.91 20.65 -9.70
CA ARG A 180 -4.75 19.99 -10.29
C ARG A 180 -5.15 18.63 -10.84
N CYS A 181 -5.59 18.61 -12.10
CA CYS A 181 -5.80 17.34 -12.80
C CYS A 181 -4.46 16.60 -12.98
N LEU A 182 -4.39 15.36 -12.49
CA LEU A 182 -3.25 14.47 -12.71
C LEU A 182 -3.35 13.74 -14.06
N HIS A 183 -4.40 14.01 -14.84
CA HIS A 183 -4.78 13.28 -16.05
C HIS A 183 -4.69 11.76 -15.84
N CYS A 184 -5.26 11.24 -14.74
CA CYS A 184 -5.21 9.82 -14.42
C CYS A 184 -5.97 8.94 -15.43
N ASP A 185 -6.86 9.55 -16.20
CA ASP A 185 -7.50 8.98 -17.39
C ASP A 185 -6.54 8.82 -18.57
N HIS A 186 -5.45 9.59 -18.62
CA HIS A 186 -4.41 9.52 -19.65
C HIS A 186 -3.09 8.87 -19.19
N PHE A 187 -2.61 9.17 -17.99
CA PHE A 187 -1.35 8.59 -17.46
C PHE A 187 -1.57 7.44 -16.49
N GLY A 188 -2.82 7.13 -16.14
CA GLY A 188 -3.16 6.04 -15.23
C GLY A 188 -3.38 4.70 -15.94
N TYR A 189 -3.74 3.70 -15.15
CA TYR A 189 -3.87 2.31 -15.59
C TYR A 189 -4.93 2.09 -16.69
N GLY A 190 -5.85 3.05 -16.87
CA GLY A 190 -6.84 3.02 -17.96
C GLY A 190 -6.20 2.97 -19.35
N ILE A 191 -5.11 3.70 -19.60
CA ILE A 191 -4.48 3.72 -20.93
C ILE A 191 -3.85 2.38 -21.32
N LEU A 192 -3.45 1.55 -20.35
CA LEU A 192 -2.76 0.28 -20.61
C LEU A 192 -3.71 -0.86 -21.05
N LYS A 193 -5.02 -0.76 -20.81
CA LYS A 193 -6.02 -1.78 -21.19
C LYS A 193 -7.24 -1.18 -21.92
N GLY A 194 -7.08 -0.10 -22.67
CA GLY A 194 -8.22 0.56 -23.35
C GLY A 194 -9.14 1.36 -22.40
N GLY A 195 -9.12 1.09 -21.10
CA GLY A 195 -9.44 1.99 -19.97
C GLY A 195 -10.87 2.47 -19.83
N ARG A 196 -11.65 2.29 -20.88
CA ARG A 196 -12.97 2.87 -21.11
C ARG A 196 -13.94 1.85 -21.68
N ASP A 197 -13.60 0.57 -21.56
CA ASP A 197 -14.55 -0.48 -21.89
C ASP A 197 -15.64 -0.50 -20.82
N SER A 198 -16.84 -0.13 -21.27
CA SER A 198 -18.08 -0.16 -20.49
C SER A 198 -18.59 -1.57 -20.22
N LYS A 199 -17.90 -2.57 -20.80
CA LYS A 199 -18.18 -3.99 -20.73
C LYS A 199 -16.94 -4.71 -20.24
N TRP A 200 -17.11 -5.54 -19.22
CA TRP A 200 -16.10 -6.41 -18.63
C TRP A 200 -16.62 -7.83 -18.55
#